data_AF-A0A2V5L9H2-F1
#
_entry.id   AF-A0A2V5L9H2-F1
#
_cell.length_a   1.000
_cell.length_b   1.000
_cell.length_c   1.000
_cell.angle_alpha   90.00
_cell.angle_beta   90.00
_cell.angle_gamma   90.00
#
_symmetry.space_group_name_H-M   'P 1'
#
loop_
_entity.id
_entity.type
_entity.pdbx_description
1 polymer ?
#
loop_
_entity_poly.entity_id
_entity_poly.type
_entity_poly.pdbx_seq_one_letter_code
_entity_poly.pdbx_strand_id
1 'polypeptide(L)'
;WTWRKLGIHLTHAGLIIMLASGLFTDLFAVESHVRLANGDTKNYSEDLRETELAVIDTTGEDLDQVTAIPESVLRHSRVIDHRSLPFRIVVRSFYQNSRLKMLSQAGEGARPIANQGPGTMIAVQPAPRAIAPDEREVPSAAIEILPKDGGSLGTWLVSDALGAPQTFACGGRTWMITLRPSRYYKPYSVTLQKFTHEKYAGTEIPKNFSSKVTLIDPERSVNRDVLIYMNHPLRYRGETFYQAGFQPDDSATILQVVHNPSFIAPYVACVIVAAGLLVQFGFHLVGFSRQRRNAIA
;
A
#
# COMPACT_ATOMS: atom_id res chain seq x y z
N TRP A 1 -31.94 34.36 -12.14
CA TRP A 1 -31.92 32.89 -11.97
C TRP A 1 -33.30 32.36 -12.35
N THR A 2 -33.46 31.72 -13.51
CA THR A 2 -34.76 31.19 -13.95
C THR A 2 -34.93 29.77 -13.45
N TRP A 3 -35.90 29.54 -12.57
CA TRP A 3 -36.26 28.24 -11.98
C TRP A 3 -36.42 27.10 -13.01
N ARG A 4 -36.73 27.43 -14.28
CA ARG A 4 -36.79 26.48 -15.40
C ARG A 4 -35.48 25.75 -15.72
N LYS A 5 -34.31 26.28 -15.32
CA LYS A 5 -33.00 25.64 -15.58
C LYS A 5 -32.42 24.93 -14.36
N LEU A 6 -33.16 24.88 -13.25
CA LEU A 6 -32.67 24.30 -12.00
C LEU A 6 -32.27 22.82 -12.16
N GLY A 7 -33.08 22.03 -12.88
CA GLY A 7 -32.76 20.62 -13.15
C GLY A 7 -31.45 20.45 -13.91
N ILE A 8 -31.24 21.26 -14.96
CA ILE A 8 -29.99 21.29 -15.73
C ILE A 8 -28.80 21.63 -14.83
N HIS A 9 -28.91 22.68 -14.00
CA HIS A 9 -27.82 23.08 -13.10
C HIS A 9 -27.47 22.00 -12.07
N LEU A 10 -28.48 21.31 -11.51
CA LEU A 10 -28.27 20.19 -10.59
C LEU A 10 -27.54 19.04 -11.26
N THR A 11 -27.94 18.65 -12.47
CA THR A 11 -27.25 17.59 -13.23
C THR A 11 -25.78 17.95 -13.50
N HIS A 12 -25.49 19.19 -13.90
CA HIS A 12 -24.11 19.64 -14.13
C HIS A 12 -23.29 19.67 -12.83
N ALA A 13 -23.88 20.13 -11.73
CA ALA A 13 -23.23 20.12 -10.42
C ALA A 13 -22.89 18.68 -9.99
N GLY A 14 -23.82 17.74 -10.16
CA GLY A 14 -23.58 16.32 -9.87
C GLY A 14 -22.43 15.74 -10.71
N LEU A 15 -22.37 16.04 -12.01
CA LEU A 15 -21.25 15.61 -12.87
C LEU A 15 -19.91 16.20 -12.43
N ILE A 16 -19.87 17.49 -12.08
CA ILE A 16 -18.65 18.14 -11.57
C ILE A 16 -18.19 17.48 -10.28
N ILE A 17 -19.11 17.20 -9.34
CA ILE A 17 -18.79 16.50 -8.08
C ILE A 17 -18.24 15.10 -8.36
N MET A 18 -18.82 14.37 -9.32
CA MET A 18 -18.34 13.04 -9.69
C MET A 18 -16.90 13.07 -10.22
N LEU A 19 -16.59 13.98 -11.15
CA LEU A 19 -15.25 14.17 -11.69
C LEU A 19 -14.25 14.61 -10.61
N ALA A 20 -14.64 15.57 -9.76
CA ALA A 20 -13.82 16.02 -8.65
C ALA A 20 -13.54 14.90 -7.64
N SER A 21 -14.52 14.01 -7.38
CA SER A 21 -14.30 12.86 -6.49
C SER A 21 -13.34 11.82 -7.07
N GLY A 22 -13.33 11.66 -8.39
CA GLY A 22 -12.38 10.80 -9.08
C GLY A 22 -10.96 11.31 -8.89
N LEU A 23 -10.75 12.61 -9.14
CA LEU A 23 -9.46 13.26 -8.90
C LEU A 23 -9.04 13.19 -7.42
N PHE A 24 -9.97 13.42 -6.49
CA PHE A 24 -9.66 13.32 -5.06
C PHE A 24 -9.31 11.89 -4.65
N THR A 25 -9.99 10.89 -5.22
CA THR A 25 -9.64 9.48 -4.99
C THR A 25 -8.23 9.20 -5.50
N ASP A 26 -7.89 9.65 -6.70
CA ASP A 26 -6.55 9.46 -7.29
C ASP A 26 -5.44 10.10 -6.47
N LEU A 27 -5.68 11.29 -5.90
CA LEU A 27 -4.68 12.03 -5.13
C LEU A 27 -4.52 11.57 -3.68
N PHE A 28 -5.58 11.02 -3.07
CA PHE A 28 -5.62 10.77 -1.62
C PHE A 28 -5.95 9.34 -1.22
N ALA A 29 -6.34 8.47 -2.17
CA ALA A 29 -6.54 7.07 -1.84
C ALA A 29 -5.18 6.39 -1.61
N VAL A 30 -5.15 5.52 -0.61
CA VAL A 30 -4.00 4.67 -0.34
C VAL A 30 -4.41 3.24 -0.59
N GLU A 31 -3.65 2.56 -1.44
CA GLU A 31 -3.82 1.15 -1.74
C GLU A 31 -2.63 0.37 -1.21
N SER A 32 -2.91 -0.73 -0.53
CA SER A 32 -1.88 -1.62 0.03
C SER A 32 -2.40 -3.04 0.06
N HIS A 33 -1.55 -3.99 0.41
CA HIS A 33 -1.88 -5.40 0.43
C HIS A 33 -1.52 -6.04 1.77
N VAL A 34 -2.25 -7.07 2.14
CA VAL A 34 -1.97 -7.91 3.29
C VAL A 34 -1.93 -9.35 2.81
N ARG A 35 -0.76 -9.98 2.92
CA ARG A 35 -0.60 -11.43 2.72
C ARG A 35 -0.71 -12.14 4.07
N LEU A 36 -1.62 -13.09 4.19
CA LEU A 36 -1.81 -13.89 5.41
C LEU A 36 -1.82 -15.38 5.07
N ALA A 37 -0.96 -16.17 5.71
CA ALA A 37 -1.09 -17.62 5.76
C ALA A 37 -2.08 -18.05 6.86
N ASN A 38 -2.56 -19.30 6.82
CA ASN A 38 -3.51 -19.78 7.82
C ASN A 38 -2.89 -19.71 9.23
N GLY A 39 -3.59 -19.03 10.16
CA GLY A 39 -3.12 -18.76 11.51
C GLY A 39 -2.31 -17.47 11.66
N ASP A 40 -1.84 -16.86 10.56
CA ASP A 40 -1.07 -15.62 10.63
C ASP A 40 -1.94 -14.49 11.19
N THR A 41 -1.32 -13.67 12.04
CA THR A 41 -1.88 -12.42 12.53
C THR A 41 -1.00 -11.26 12.10
N LYS A 42 -1.59 -10.24 11.46
CA LYS A 42 -0.87 -9.01 11.08
C LYS A 42 -1.65 -7.77 11.48
N ASN A 43 -0.91 -6.73 11.85
CA ASN A 43 -1.42 -5.39 12.16
C ASN A 43 -0.90 -4.33 11.18
N TYR A 44 -0.44 -4.73 10.00
CA TYR A 44 0.05 -3.81 8.98
C TYR A 44 -0.36 -4.28 7.59
N SER A 45 -0.43 -3.34 6.65
CA SER A 45 -0.50 -3.60 5.21
C SER A 45 0.75 -3.05 4.50
N GLU A 46 1.06 -3.57 3.33
CA GLU A 46 2.26 -3.27 2.56
C GLU A 46 1.92 -2.59 1.22
N ASP A 47 2.58 -1.49 0.92
CA ASP A 47 2.55 -0.86 -0.40
C ASP A 47 3.70 -1.44 -1.23
N LEU A 48 3.37 -2.19 -2.28
CA LEU A 48 4.37 -2.87 -3.11
C LEU A 48 5.07 -1.92 -4.10
N ARG A 49 4.57 -0.68 -4.23
CA ARG A 49 5.13 0.34 -5.14
C ARG A 49 6.14 1.23 -4.43
N GLU A 50 5.94 1.44 -3.13
CA GLU A 50 6.78 2.30 -2.30
C GLU A 50 7.73 1.46 -1.44
N THR A 51 8.98 1.90 -1.33
CA THR A 51 9.99 1.18 -0.54
C THR A 51 10.44 2.03 0.67
N GLU A 52 10.74 1.35 1.77
CA GLU A 52 11.32 1.97 2.97
C GLU A 52 12.54 1.19 3.46
N LEU A 53 13.52 1.91 4.01
CA LEU A 53 14.53 1.32 4.88
C LEU A 53 13.94 1.18 6.27
N ALA A 54 13.74 -0.04 6.71
CA ALA A 54 13.35 -0.35 8.08
C ALA A 54 14.59 -0.60 8.93
N VAL A 55 14.73 0.20 9.98
CA VAL A 55 15.74 0.05 11.03
C VAL A 55 15.03 -0.36 12.30
N ILE A 56 15.26 -1.60 12.74
CA ILE A 56 14.45 -2.28 13.74
C ILE A 56 15.34 -2.58 14.96
N ASP A 57 14.94 -2.13 16.13
CA ASP A 57 15.53 -2.52 17.40
C ASP A 57 14.93 -3.86 17.82
N THR A 58 15.73 -4.92 17.81
CA THR A 58 15.30 -6.29 18.15
C THR A 58 15.79 -6.72 19.54
N THR A 59 16.07 -5.75 20.43
CA THR A 59 16.52 -6.04 21.79
C THR A 59 15.40 -6.32 22.78
N GLY A 60 14.21 -5.78 22.52
CA GLY A 60 13.04 -6.00 23.37
C GLY A 60 12.51 -7.42 23.27
N GLU A 61 11.97 -7.96 24.36
CA GLU A 61 11.34 -9.29 24.37
C GLU A 61 9.92 -9.28 23.81
N ASP A 62 9.19 -8.16 23.95
CA ASP A 62 7.75 -8.08 23.60
C ASP A 62 7.47 -7.35 22.27
N LEU A 63 8.15 -6.22 22.03
CA LEU A 63 7.86 -5.34 20.89
C LEU A 63 9.14 -4.80 20.26
N ASP A 64 9.21 -4.93 18.94
CA ASP A 64 10.25 -4.30 18.14
C ASP A 64 9.94 -2.81 17.92
N GLN A 65 10.92 -1.93 18.19
CA GLN A 65 10.83 -0.53 17.76
C GLN A 65 11.27 -0.43 16.30
N VAL A 66 10.41 0.08 15.42
CA VAL A 66 10.73 0.26 14.00
C VAL A 66 10.89 1.74 13.67
N THR A 67 12.02 2.11 13.07
CA THR A 67 12.22 3.40 12.40
C THR A 67 12.17 3.16 10.89
N ALA A 68 11.07 3.56 10.25
CA ALA A 68 10.89 3.47 8.81
C ALA A 68 11.37 4.76 8.13
N ILE A 69 12.28 4.63 7.17
CA ILE A 69 12.85 5.74 6.41
C ILE A 69 12.39 5.59 4.95
N PRO A 70 11.53 6.49 4.44
CA PRO A 70 11.03 6.41 3.07
C PRO A 70 12.15 6.48 2.03
N GLU A 71 11.94 5.85 0.88
CA GLU A 71 12.88 5.89 -0.25
C GLU A 71 13.24 7.31 -0.67
N SER A 72 12.26 8.23 -0.67
CA SER A 72 12.48 9.63 -1.01
C SER A 72 13.53 10.30 -0.12
N VAL A 73 13.60 9.92 1.16
CA VAL A 73 14.62 10.41 2.09
C VAL A 73 15.98 9.79 1.76
N LEU A 74 16.04 8.48 1.49
CA LEU A 74 17.26 7.78 1.09
C LEU A 74 17.86 8.38 -0.19
N ARG A 75 17.01 8.77 -1.14
CA ARG A 75 17.42 9.31 -2.44
C ARG A 75 18.03 10.71 -2.33
N HIS A 76 17.50 11.57 -1.47
CA HIS A 76 17.88 12.99 -1.42
C HIS A 76 18.80 13.35 -0.25
N SER A 77 18.83 12.53 0.80
CA SER A 77 19.58 12.83 2.02
C SER A 77 20.90 12.07 2.06
N ARG A 78 22.01 12.80 2.16
CA ARG A 78 23.34 12.18 2.35
C ARG A 78 23.52 11.62 3.75
N VAL A 79 22.97 12.29 4.76
CA VAL A 79 23.04 11.90 6.16
C VAL A 79 21.65 12.00 6.76
N ILE A 80 21.21 10.93 7.41
CA ILE A 80 19.92 10.82 8.07
C ILE A 80 20.20 10.73 9.57
N ASP A 81 19.80 11.77 10.30
CA ASP A 81 19.84 11.81 11.75
C ASP A 81 18.41 11.84 12.27
N HIS A 82 18.01 10.77 12.95
CA HIS A 82 16.67 10.63 13.48
C HIS A 82 16.72 10.40 14.99
N ARG A 83 15.80 11.04 15.72
CA ARG A 83 15.78 11.03 17.19
C ARG A 83 15.63 9.64 17.82
N SER A 84 15.05 8.68 17.11
CA SER A 84 14.90 7.30 17.59
C SER A 84 16.19 6.48 17.46
N LEU A 85 17.20 6.98 16.74
CA LEU A 85 18.41 6.22 16.43
C LEU A 85 19.61 6.78 17.22
N PRO A 86 20.43 5.89 17.84
CA PRO A 86 21.67 6.28 18.51
C PRO A 86 22.84 6.49 17.52
N PHE A 87 22.57 6.38 16.22
CA PHE A 87 23.53 6.54 15.13
C PHE A 87 22.90 7.36 13.99
N ARG A 88 23.76 7.90 13.15
CA ARG A 88 23.40 8.51 11.87
C ARG A 88 23.54 7.46 10.77
N ILE A 89 22.68 7.54 9.77
CA ILE A 89 22.75 6.71 8.58
C ILE A 89 23.29 7.58 7.44
N VAL A 90 24.45 7.24 6.91
CA VAL A 90 25.07 7.94 5.79
C VAL A 90 24.77 7.16 4.52
N VAL A 91 24.01 7.75 3.61
CA VAL A 91 23.71 7.13 2.31
C VAL A 91 24.91 7.37 1.39
N ARG A 92 25.69 6.32 1.15
CA ARG A 92 26.89 6.38 0.30
C ARG A 92 26.54 6.33 -1.18
N SER A 93 25.54 5.52 -1.54
CA SER A 93 24.98 5.44 -2.89
C SER A 93 23.56 4.91 -2.84
N PHE A 94 22.72 5.37 -3.76
CA PHE A 94 21.34 4.92 -3.93
C PHE A 94 21.05 4.65 -5.40
N TYR A 95 20.42 3.51 -5.69
CA TYR A 95 20.01 3.07 -7.03
C TYR A 95 18.51 2.80 -7.00
N GLN A 96 17.75 3.52 -7.83
CA GLN A 96 16.30 3.35 -7.93
C GLN A 96 15.93 1.98 -8.51
N ASN A 97 16.67 1.57 -9.55
CA ASN A 97 16.61 0.24 -10.09
C ASN A 97 18.03 -0.30 -10.27
N SER A 98 18.21 -1.58 -9.98
CA SER A 98 19.50 -2.23 -10.04
C SER A 98 19.38 -3.71 -10.39
N ARG A 99 20.52 -4.33 -10.67
CA ARG A 99 20.69 -5.78 -10.75
C ARG A 99 21.79 -6.16 -9.77
N LEU A 100 21.45 -7.09 -8.88
CA LEU A 100 22.40 -7.69 -7.95
C LEU A 100 23.00 -8.93 -8.62
N LYS A 101 24.34 -9.01 -8.61
CA LYS A 101 25.08 -10.18 -9.09
C LYS A 101 26.14 -10.54 -8.07
N MET A 102 26.39 -11.83 -7.88
CA MET A 102 27.59 -12.27 -7.17
C MET A 102 28.82 -11.73 -7.88
N LEU A 103 29.85 -11.29 -7.13
CA LEU A 103 31.07 -10.73 -7.70
C LEU A 103 31.73 -11.68 -8.71
N SER A 104 31.67 -12.98 -8.46
CA SER A 104 32.17 -14.03 -9.38
C SER A 104 31.48 -14.02 -10.75
N GLN A 105 30.30 -13.42 -10.86
CA GLN A 105 29.49 -13.33 -12.09
C GLN A 105 29.40 -11.90 -12.65
N ALA A 106 29.99 -10.91 -11.97
CA ALA A 106 29.79 -9.49 -12.28
C ALA A 106 30.73 -8.93 -13.36
N GLY A 107 31.65 -9.75 -13.87
CA GLY A 107 32.66 -9.37 -14.87
C GLY A 107 33.94 -8.81 -14.23
N GLU A 108 35.00 -8.64 -15.04
CA GLU A 108 36.27 -8.08 -14.59
C GLU A 108 36.11 -6.65 -14.08
N GLY A 109 36.75 -6.34 -12.93
CA GLY A 109 36.75 -5.00 -12.33
C GLY A 109 35.52 -4.67 -11.47
N ALA A 110 34.54 -5.57 -11.36
CA ALA A 110 33.43 -5.40 -10.43
C ALA A 110 33.91 -5.34 -8.97
N ARG A 111 33.36 -4.40 -8.19
CA ARG A 111 33.69 -4.22 -6.77
C ARG A 111 32.42 -4.12 -5.94
N PRO A 112 32.43 -4.61 -4.69
CA PRO A 112 31.30 -4.42 -3.80
C PRO A 112 31.20 -2.94 -3.40
N ILE A 113 29.96 -2.47 -3.20
CA ILE A 113 29.68 -1.11 -2.70
C ILE A 113 29.52 -1.06 -1.17
N ALA A 114 29.64 -2.22 -0.52
CA ALA A 114 29.48 -2.44 0.91
C ALA A 114 30.64 -3.29 1.43
N ASN A 115 31.00 -3.11 2.70
CA ASN A 115 32.08 -3.86 3.36
C ASN A 115 31.58 -4.75 4.51
N GLN A 116 30.26 -4.81 4.72
CA GLN A 116 29.62 -5.67 5.71
C GLN A 116 28.57 -6.59 5.07
N GLY A 117 28.33 -7.72 5.74
CA GLY A 117 27.29 -8.68 5.38
C GLY A 117 27.45 -9.27 3.96
N PRO A 118 26.35 -9.82 3.38
CA PRO A 118 26.35 -10.35 2.02
C PRO A 118 26.77 -9.34 0.95
N GLY A 119 26.62 -8.04 1.23
CA GLY A 119 27.03 -6.95 0.34
C GLY A 119 28.50 -6.96 -0.06
N THR A 120 29.36 -7.59 0.75
CA THR A 120 30.80 -7.78 0.45
C THR A 120 31.07 -8.64 -0.78
N MET A 121 30.13 -9.51 -1.13
CA MET A 121 30.24 -10.46 -2.25
C MET A 121 29.34 -10.10 -3.44
N ILE A 122 28.64 -8.97 -3.37
CA ILE A 122 27.63 -8.58 -4.36
C ILE A 122 28.06 -7.30 -5.08
N ALA A 123 28.04 -7.36 -6.41
CA ALA A 123 28.11 -6.18 -7.25
C ALA A 123 26.70 -5.65 -7.52
N VAL A 124 26.55 -4.33 -7.46
CA VAL A 124 25.32 -3.62 -7.79
C VAL A 124 25.52 -2.92 -9.13
N GLN A 125 24.72 -3.29 -10.12
CA GLN A 125 24.73 -2.66 -11.44
C GLN A 125 23.46 -1.81 -11.60
N PRO A 126 23.56 -0.51 -11.94
CA PRO A 126 22.39 0.30 -12.26
C PRO A 126 21.58 -0.31 -13.40
N ALA A 127 20.25 -0.24 -13.31
CA ALA A 127 19.35 -0.63 -14.37
C ALA A 127 18.46 0.55 -14.80
N PRO A 128 18.03 0.63 -16.06
CA PRO A 128 16.98 1.56 -16.47
C PRO A 128 15.71 1.36 -15.65
N ARG A 129 14.88 2.40 -15.55
CA ARG A 129 13.59 2.26 -14.86
C ARG A 129 12.70 1.22 -15.54
N ALA A 130 11.90 0.54 -14.71
CA ALA A 130 10.88 -0.36 -15.21
C ALA A 130 9.78 0.45 -15.90
N ILE A 131 9.43 0.09 -17.13
CA ILE A 131 8.35 0.75 -17.89
C ILE A 131 7.20 -0.24 -18.12
N ALA A 132 7.51 -1.53 -18.20
CA ALA A 132 6.50 -2.56 -18.41
C ALA A 132 5.74 -2.86 -17.10
N PRO A 133 4.45 -3.20 -17.16
CA PRO A 133 3.63 -3.47 -15.97
C PRO A 133 4.10 -4.65 -15.11
N ASP A 134 4.82 -5.59 -15.69
CA ASP A 134 5.35 -6.81 -15.05
C ASP A 134 6.81 -6.66 -14.60
N GLU A 135 7.47 -5.56 -14.97
CA GLU A 135 8.82 -5.27 -14.51
C GLU A 135 8.80 -4.65 -13.11
N ARG A 136 9.54 -5.26 -12.19
CA ARG A 136 9.76 -4.72 -10.85
C ARG A 136 11.12 -4.05 -10.76
N GLU A 137 11.13 -2.84 -10.20
CA GLU A 137 12.38 -2.18 -9.83
C GLU A 137 13.00 -2.85 -8.61
N VAL A 138 14.33 -2.96 -8.61
CA VAL A 138 15.09 -3.46 -7.47
C VAL A 138 15.88 -2.30 -6.89
N PRO A 139 15.30 -1.54 -5.94
CA PRO A 139 16.00 -0.47 -5.28
C PRO A 139 17.13 -1.06 -4.41
N SER A 140 18.27 -0.38 -4.43
CA SER A 140 19.46 -0.78 -3.67
C SER A 140 20.18 0.44 -3.13
N ALA A 141 20.70 0.35 -1.90
CA ALA A 141 21.49 1.40 -1.31
C ALA A 141 22.71 0.84 -0.56
N ALA A 142 23.80 1.61 -0.56
CA ALA A 142 24.90 1.40 0.37
C ALA A 142 24.72 2.38 1.53
N ILE A 143 24.44 1.85 2.72
CA ILE A 143 24.21 2.64 3.92
C ILE A 143 25.35 2.39 4.91
N GLU A 144 25.96 3.47 5.36
CA GLU A 144 26.96 3.42 6.40
C GLU A 144 26.34 3.82 7.74
N ILE A 145 26.65 3.06 8.78
CA ILE A 145 26.18 3.32 10.14
C ILE A 145 27.27 4.05 10.91
N LEU A 146 26.96 5.27 11.35
CA LEU A 146 27.86 6.14 12.08
C LEU A 146 27.28 6.48 13.46
N PRO A 147 27.69 5.77 14.54
CA PRO A 147 27.37 6.11 15.92
C PRO A 147 27.58 7.60 16.21
N LYS A 148 26.76 8.16 17.10
CA LYS A 148 26.90 9.58 17.49
C LYS A 148 28.22 9.84 18.22
N ASP A 149 28.68 8.86 19.00
CA ASP A 149 29.87 8.97 19.86
C ASP A 149 31.05 8.09 19.40
N GLY A 150 31.12 7.73 18.11
CA GLY A 150 32.13 6.78 17.63
C GLY A 150 32.45 6.85 16.15
N GLY A 151 33.35 5.95 15.72
CA GLY A 151 33.71 5.77 14.31
C GLY A 151 32.69 4.93 13.54
N SER A 152 32.83 4.91 12.22
CA SER A 152 31.99 4.11 11.33
C SER A 152 32.00 2.63 11.71
N LEU A 153 30.81 2.01 11.77
CA LEU A 153 30.67 0.56 11.98
C LEU A 153 30.80 -0.23 10.68
N GLY A 154 30.82 0.45 9.54
CA GLY A 154 30.85 -0.15 8.22
C GLY A 154 29.69 0.29 7.35
N THR A 155 29.66 -0.25 6.13
CA THR A 155 28.70 0.02 5.07
C THR A 155 28.02 -1.28 4.67
N TRP A 156 26.70 -1.30 4.76
CA TRP A 156 25.84 -2.42 4.38
C TRP A 156 25.16 -2.13 3.05
N LEU A 157 25.03 -3.16 2.21
CA LEU A 157 24.14 -3.14 1.07
C LEU A 157 22.74 -3.44 1.58
N VAL A 158 21.75 -2.60 1.29
CA VAL A 158 20.34 -2.89 1.54
C VAL A 158 19.57 -2.93 0.23
N SER A 159 18.79 -3.98 0.04
CA SER A 159 17.91 -4.18 -1.12
C SER A 159 16.86 -5.23 -0.78
N ASP A 160 15.65 -5.06 -1.31
CA ASP A 160 14.58 -6.08 -1.19
C ASP A 160 14.99 -7.42 -1.83
N ALA A 161 15.89 -7.39 -2.82
CA ALA A 161 16.38 -8.60 -3.49
C ALA A 161 17.43 -9.40 -2.69
N LEU A 162 17.88 -8.93 -1.52
CA LEU A 162 18.82 -9.70 -0.68
C LEU A 162 18.14 -10.86 0.06
N GLY A 163 16.82 -10.84 0.19
CA GLY A 163 16.02 -11.95 0.74
C GLY A 163 16.16 -12.18 2.25
N ALA A 164 17.14 -11.58 2.93
CA ALA A 164 17.30 -11.65 4.37
C ALA A 164 17.70 -10.29 4.98
N PRO A 165 17.14 -9.93 6.15
CA PRO A 165 17.59 -8.75 6.86
C PRO A 165 19.01 -8.93 7.41
N GLN A 166 19.72 -7.83 7.62
CA GLN A 166 21.08 -7.83 8.18
C GLN A 166 21.07 -7.21 9.57
N THR A 167 21.93 -7.70 10.45
CA THR A 167 22.01 -7.20 11.84
C THR A 167 23.36 -6.56 12.14
N PHE A 168 23.36 -5.65 13.10
CA PHE A 168 24.57 -5.06 13.68
C PHE A 168 24.32 -4.62 15.12
N ALA A 169 25.38 -4.49 15.91
CA ALA A 169 25.30 -3.98 17.28
C ALA A 169 25.68 -2.50 17.32
N CYS A 170 24.90 -1.67 18.01
CA CYS A 170 25.23 -0.26 18.26
C CYS A 170 24.55 0.24 19.54
N GLY A 171 25.30 0.94 20.40
CA GLY A 171 24.76 1.53 21.63
C GLY A 171 24.19 0.49 22.60
N GLY A 172 24.83 -0.68 22.71
CA GLY A 172 24.38 -1.79 23.56
C GLY A 172 23.12 -2.50 23.05
N ARG A 173 22.67 -2.20 21.83
CA ARG A 173 21.48 -2.79 21.22
C ARG A 173 21.79 -3.51 19.91
N THR A 174 20.98 -4.53 19.61
CA THR A 174 20.99 -5.24 18.33
C THR A 174 19.96 -4.61 17.40
N TRP A 175 20.45 -4.16 16.25
CA TRP A 175 19.65 -3.54 15.22
C TRP A 175 19.57 -4.44 14.01
N MET A 176 18.43 -4.42 13.35
CA MET A 176 18.17 -5.10 12.10
C MET A 176 17.84 -4.07 11.03
N ILE A 177 18.46 -4.20 9.85
CA ILE A 177 18.24 -3.34 8.69
C ILE A 177 17.76 -4.16 7.51
N THR A 178 16.73 -3.65 6.85
CA THR A 178 16.21 -4.22 5.61
C THR A 178 15.56 -3.13 4.76
N LEU A 179 15.68 -3.27 3.45
CA LEU A 179 14.93 -2.48 2.50
C LEU A 179 13.71 -3.32 2.09
N ARG A 180 12.49 -2.81 2.32
CA ARG A 180 11.26 -3.57 2.16
C ARG A 180 10.13 -2.70 1.59
N PRO A 181 9.04 -3.30 1.08
CA PRO A 181 7.80 -2.56 0.81
C PRO A 181 7.35 -1.75 2.02
N SER A 182 6.86 -0.53 1.78
CA SER A 182 6.45 0.39 2.84
C SER A 182 5.28 -0.19 3.64
N ARG A 183 5.32 -0.07 4.97
CA ARG A 183 4.30 -0.66 5.85
C ARG A 183 3.41 0.38 6.49
N TYR A 184 2.10 0.20 6.38
CA TYR A 184 1.09 0.97 7.10
C TYR A 184 0.60 0.18 8.32
N TYR A 185 1.21 0.47 9.48
CA TYR A 185 0.81 -0.13 10.76
C TYR A 185 -0.55 0.39 11.24
N LYS A 186 -1.30 -0.49 11.90
CA LYS A 186 -2.70 -0.30 12.26
C LYS A 186 -2.88 -0.57 13.77
N PRO A 187 -3.81 0.12 14.45
CA PRO A 187 -4.12 -0.10 15.86
C PRO A 187 -4.97 -1.37 16.11
N TYR A 188 -5.10 -2.23 15.10
CA TYR A 188 -5.87 -3.46 15.12
C TYR A 188 -5.14 -4.53 14.32
N SER A 189 -5.47 -5.79 14.57
CA SER A 189 -4.91 -6.92 13.85
C SER A 189 -5.99 -7.73 13.14
N VAL A 190 -5.56 -8.40 12.07
CA VAL A 190 -6.36 -9.33 11.29
C VAL A 190 -5.66 -10.68 11.32
N THR A 191 -6.36 -11.69 11.81
CA THR A 191 -5.90 -13.08 11.84
C THR A 191 -6.62 -13.88 10.77
N LEU A 192 -5.91 -14.59 9.91
CA LEU A 192 -6.56 -15.51 8.96
C LEU A 192 -6.89 -16.82 9.67
N GLN A 193 -8.18 -17.10 9.85
CA GLN A 193 -8.64 -18.37 10.41
C GLN A 193 -8.63 -19.47 9.36
N LYS A 194 -9.15 -19.16 8.17
CA LYS A 194 -9.24 -20.12 7.08
C LYS A 194 -9.37 -19.42 5.74
N PHE A 195 -8.53 -19.81 4.79
CA PHE A 195 -8.74 -19.54 3.37
C PHE A 195 -9.48 -20.70 2.70
N THR A 196 -10.39 -20.42 1.77
CA THR A 196 -11.10 -21.44 0.98
C THR A 196 -11.34 -20.91 -0.42
N HIS A 197 -11.05 -21.73 -1.43
CA HIS A 197 -11.39 -21.44 -2.82
C HIS A 197 -12.11 -22.63 -3.47
N GLU A 198 -12.94 -22.32 -4.46
CA GLU A 198 -13.57 -23.26 -5.39
C GLU A 198 -13.00 -23.01 -6.78
N LYS A 199 -12.73 -24.07 -7.53
CA LYS A 199 -12.32 -24.00 -8.94
C LYS A 199 -13.48 -24.32 -9.86
N TYR A 200 -13.45 -23.83 -11.11
CA TYR A 200 -14.38 -24.32 -12.12
C TYR A 200 -14.07 -25.78 -12.46
N ALA A 201 -15.11 -26.60 -12.60
CA ALA A 201 -14.96 -28.02 -12.89
C ALA A 201 -14.12 -28.24 -14.16
N GLY A 202 -13.07 -29.06 -14.04
CA GLY A 202 -12.16 -29.36 -15.16
C GLY A 202 -11.14 -28.26 -15.48
N THR A 203 -10.98 -27.24 -14.63
CA THR A 203 -9.96 -26.18 -14.80
C THR A 203 -9.25 -25.87 -13.49
N GLU A 204 -8.10 -25.21 -13.59
CA GLU A 204 -7.40 -24.61 -12.44
C GLU A 204 -7.89 -23.18 -12.13
N ILE A 205 -8.92 -22.69 -12.83
CA ILE A 205 -9.41 -21.31 -12.70
C ILE A 205 -10.23 -21.19 -11.41
N PRO A 206 -9.90 -20.27 -10.50
CA PRO A 206 -10.69 -20.03 -9.30
C PRO A 206 -12.05 -19.43 -9.68
N LYS A 207 -13.12 -20.08 -9.22
CA LYS A 207 -14.51 -19.66 -9.34
C LYS A 207 -14.94 -18.76 -8.20
N ASN A 208 -14.53 -19.09 -6.98
CA ASN A 208 -14.83 -18.31 -5.78
C ASN A 208 -13.71 -18.50 -4.78
N PHE A 209 -13.40 -17.48 -4.00
CA PHE A 209 -12.44 -17.58 -2.92
C PHE A 209 -12.84 -16.65 -1.78
N SER A 210 -12.60 -17.13 -0.57
CA SER A 210 -13.06 -16.50 0.66
C SER A 210 -12.03 -16.68 1.77
N SER A 211 -11.97 -15.68 2.62
CA SER A 211 -11.08 -15.61 3.77
C SER A 211 -11.91 -15.37 5.01
N LYS A 212 -11.99 -16.37 5.89
CA LYS A 212 -12.53 -16.17 7.24
C LYS A 212 -11.42 -15.56 8.09
N VAL A 213 -11.63 -14.34 8.55
CA VAL A 213 -10.66 -13.61 9.35
C VAL A 213 -11.25 -13.24 10.71
N THR A 214 -10.41 -13.19 11.74
CA THR A 214 -10.75 -12.59 13.03
C THR A 214 -10.14 -11.20 13.08
N LEU A 215 -10.99 -10.19 13.32
CA LEU A 215 -10.59 -8.80 13.50
C LEU A 215 -10.51 -8.51 15.00
N ILE A 216 -9.34 -8.06 15.46
CA ILE A 216 -9.08 -7.73 16.86
C ILE A 216 -8.64 -6.27 16.96
N ASP A 217 -9.43 -5.46 17.66
CA ASP A 217 -9.12 -4.06 17.96
C ASP A 217 -9.29 -3.83 19.47
N PRO A 218 -8.18 -3.80 20.23
CA PRO A 218 -8.22 -3.57 21.67
C PRO A 218 -8.79 -2.21 22.06
N GLU A 219 -8.50 -1.15 21.29
CA GLU A 219 -8.96 0.22 21.60
C GLU A 219 -10.49 0.32 21.54
N ARG A 220 -11.12 -0.42 20.62
CA ARG A 220 -12.58 -0.44 20.44
C ARG A 220 -13.24 -1.67 21.06
N SER A 221 -12.49 -2.50 21.78
CA SER A 221 -12.95 -3.78 22.35
C SER A 221 -13.66 -4.67 21.31
N VAL A 222 -13.13 -4.70 20.07
CA VAL A 222 -13.66 -5.54 19.00
C VAL A 222 -12.86 -6.83 18.94
N ASN A 223 -13.56 -7.95 18.98
CA ASN A 223 -13.04 -9.25 18.61
C ASN A 223 -14.17 -10.00 17.89
N ARG A 224 -14.07 -10.12 16.56
CA ARG A 224 -15.14 -10.74 15.76
C ARG A 224 -14.60 -11.45 14.53
N ASP A 225 -15.27 -12.53 14.17
CA ASP A 225 -15.06 -13.21 12.90
C ASP A 225 -15.82 -12.51 11.77
N VAL A 226 -15.16 -12.38 10.62
CA VAL A 226 -15.74 -11.82 9.39
C VAL A 226 -15.34 -12.72 8.22
N LEU A 227 -16.30 -13.02 7.35
CA LEU A 227 -16.03 -13.68 6.08
C LEU A 227 -15.86 -12.62 4.99
N ILE A 228 -14.66 -12.54 4.42
CA ILE A 228 -14.36 -11.71 3.25
C ILE A 228 -14.46 -12.61 2.02
N TYR A 229 -15.27 -12.23 1.03
CA TYR A 229 -15.41 -12.97 -0.22
C TYR A 229 -15.75 -12.01 -1.37
N MET A 230 -15.89 -12.55 -2.58
CA MET A 230 -16.15 -11.75 -3.78
C MET A 230 -17.36 -10.81 -3.59
N ASN A 231 -17.15 -9.52 -3.86
CA ASN A 231 -18.13 -8.44 -3.69
C ASN A 231 -18.64 -8.21 -2.26
N HIS A 232 -18.04 -8.86 -1.26
CA HIS A 232 -18.43 -8.72 0.15
C HIS A 232 -17.20 -8.40 1.01
N PRO A 233 -16.68 -7.15 0.91
CA PRO A 233 -15.46 -6.77 1.60
C PRO A 233 -15.69 -6.48 3.09
N LEU A 234 -14.62 -6.58 3.88
CA LEU A 234 -14.62 -6.07 5.26
C LEU A 234 -14.33 -4.57 5.24
N ARG A 235 -15.24 -3.76 5.78
CA ARG A 235 -15.01 -2.33 6.01
C ARG A 235 -14.75 -2.07 7.49
N TYR A 236 -13.62 -1.46 7.81
CA TYR A 236 -13.24 -1.15 9.19
C TYR A 236 -12.31 0.05 9.27
N ARG A 237 -12.55 0.96 10.24
CA ARG A 237 -11.76 2.19 10.49
C ARG A 237 -11.41 3.00 9.22
N GLY A 238 -12.34 3.10 8.28
CA GLY A 238 -12.15 3.86 7.02
C GLY A 238 -11.39 3.10 5.93
N GLU A 239 -11.02 1.85 6.17
CA GLU A 239 -10.36 0.98 5.22
C GLU A 239 -11.32 -0.11 4.74
N THR A 240 -11.10 -0.59 3.52
CA THR A 240 -11.87 -1.68 2.92
C THR A 240 -10.93 -2.78 2.47
N PHE A 241 -11.14 -3.99 3.01
CA PHE A 241 -10.38 -5.20 2.69
C PHE A 241 -11.14 -6.00 1.63
N TYR A 242 -10.58 -6.03 0.44
CA TYR A 242 -11.07 -6.79 -0.69
C TYR A 242 -10.28 -8.08 -0.83
N GLN A 243 -10.98 -9.12 -1.26
CA GLN A 243 -10.34 -10.34 -1.68
C GLN A 243 -9.65 -10.10 -3.04
N ALA A 244 -8.31 -10.09 -3.09
CA ALA A 244 -7.55 -9.71 -4.28
C ALA A 244 -6.88 -10.90 -4.98
N GLY A 245 -6.42 -11.87 -4.21
CA GLY A 245 -5.80 -13.08 -4.75
C GLY A 245 -5.41 -14.07 -3.67
N PHE A 246 -4.59 -15.04 -4.05
CA PHE A 246 -3.99 -16.03 -3.17
C PHE A 246 -2.68 -16.52 -3.79
N GLN A 247 -1.80 -17.12 -2.99
CA GLN A 247 -0.56 -17.69 -3.52
C GLN A 247 -0.85 -18.94 -4.37
N PRO A 248 -0.07 -19.20 -5.44
CA PRO A 248 -0.29 -20.34 -6.33
C PRO A 248 -0.29 -21.71 -5.64
N ASP A 249 0.33 -21.81 -4.46
CA ASP A 249 0.40 -23.02 -3.63
C ASP A 249 -0.72 -23.09 -2.57
N ASP A 250 -1.72 -22.22 -2.64
CA ASP A 250 -2.83 -22.08 -1.70
C ASP A 250 -2.42 -21.80 -0.24
N SER A 251 -1.16 -21.46 0.00
CA SER A 251 -0.62 -21.29 1.36
C SER A 251 -1.10 -20.02 2.05
N ALA A 252 -1.45 -19.00 1.27
CA ALA A 252 -1.78 -17.68 1.78
C ALA A 252 -2.81 -16.96 0.91
N THR A 253 -3.62 -16.15 1.57
CA THR A 253 -4.53 -15.21 0.93
C THR A 253 -3.89 -13.84 0.77
N ILE A 254 -4.29 -13.12 -0.28
CA ILE A 254 -3.88 -11.74 -0.53
C ILE A 254 -5.13 -10.87 -0.47
N LEU A 255 -5.18 -9.99 0.53
CA LEU A 255 -6.22 -8.99 0.68
C LEU A 255 -5.70 -7.63 0.22
N GLN A 256 -6.44 -6.95 -0.66
CA GLN A 256 -6.18 -5.55 -0.98
C GLN A 256 -6.87 -4.68 0.08
N VAL A 257 -6.14 -3.71 0.62
CA VAL A 257 -6.60 -2.76 1.64
C VAL A 257 -6.62 -1.38 1.01
N VAL A 258 -7.83 -0.82 0.91
CA VAL A 258 -8.05 0.50 0.30
C VAL A 258 -8.57 1.46 1.36
N HIS A 259 -7.85 2.56 1.55
CA HIS A 259 -8.35 3.73 2.27
C HIS A 259 -8.74 4.81 1.25
N ASN A 260 -10.03 5.07 1.10
CA ASN A 260 -10.53 6.14 0.21
C ASN A 260 -11.42 7.12 1.00
N PRO A 261 -10.93 8.32 1.35
CA PRO A 261 -11.73 9.32 2.06
C PRO A 261 -12.93 9.85 1.25
N SER A 262 -12.87 9.77 -0.08
CA SER A 262 -13.91 10.27 -1.00
C SER A 262 -14.93 9.23 -1.44
N PHE A 263 -14.96 8.04 -0.82
CA PHE A 263 -15.81 6.94 -1.29
C PHE A 263 -17.31 7.27 -1.35
N ILE A 264 -17.80 8.23 -0.54
CA ILE A 264 -19.22 8.65 -0.51
C ILE A 264 -19.57 9.60 -1.66
N ALA A 265 -18.60 10.39 -2.14
CA ALA A 265 -18.85 11.48 -3.07
C ALA A 265 -19.46 11.03 -4.42
N PRO A 266 -19.05 9.90 -5.04
CA PRO A 266 -19.73 9.38 -6.23
C PRO A 266 -21.21 9.07 -5.99
N TYR A 267 -21.57 8.54 -4.82
CA TYR A 267 -22.97 8.24 -4.50
C TYR A 267 -23.80 9.51 -4.35
N VAL A 268 -23.26 10.53 -3.69
CA VAL A 268 -23.92 11.84 -3.56
C VAL A 268 -24.11 12.49 -4.92
N ALA A 269 -23.09 12.43 -5.79
CA ALA A 269 -23.19 12.92 -7.17
C ALA A 269 -24.33 12.22 -7.93
N CYS A 270 -24.44 10.89 -7.85
CA CYS A 270 -25.53 10.14 -8.48
C CYS A 270 -26.91 10.58 -7.99
N VAL A 271 -27.08 10.80 -6.69
CA VAL A 271 -28.34 11.30 -6.11
C VAL A 271 -28.68 12.70 -6.63
N ILE A 272 -27.69 13.60 -6.69
CA ILE A 272 -27.87 14.97 -7.22
C ILE A 272 -28.27 14.94 -8.70
N VAL A 273 -27.59 14.10 -9.51
CA VAL A 273 -27.92 13.93 -10.93
C VAL A 273 -29.34 13.40 -11.08
N ALA A 274 -29.71 12.34 -10.35
CA ALA A 274 -31.05 11.77 -10.38
C ALA A 274 -32.12 12.80 -10.00
N ALA A 275 -31.90 13.56 -8.93
CA ALA A 275 -32.80 14.63 -8.51
C ALA A 275 -32.91 15.73 -9.59
N GLY A 276 -31.79 16.14 -10.19
CA GLY A 276 -31.78 17.11 -11.28
C GLY A 276 -32.60 16.66 -12.49
N LEU A 277 -32.45 15.39 -12.89
CA LEU A 277 -33.23 14.78 -13.97
C LEU A 277 -34.72 14.70 -13.64
N LEU A 278 -35.09 14.32 -12.40
CA LEU A 278 -36.48 14.28 -11.95
C LEU A 278 -37.12 15.67 -11.96
N VAL A 279 -36.41 16.70 -11.48
CA VAL A 279 -36.88 18.10 -11.52
C VAL A 279 -37.07 18.57 -12.97
N GLN A 280 -36.10 18.28 -13.84
CA GLN A 280 -36.16 18.65 -15.26
C GLN A 280 -37.36 17.99 -15.96
N PHE A 281 -37.55 16.69 -15.73
CA PHE A 281 -38.67 15.93 -16.27
C PHE A 281 -40.01 16.45 -15.75
N GLY A 282 -40.12 16.70 -14.44
CA GLY A 282 -41.33 17.24 -13.82
C GLY A 282 -41.76 18.59 -14.39
N PHE A 283 -40.82 19.51 -14.59
CA PHE A 283 -41.11 20.79 -15.24
C PHE A 283 -41.63 20.62 -16.66
N HIS A 284 -41.05 19.71 -17.44
CA HIS A 284 -41.49 19.45 -18.81
C HIS A 284 -42.88 18.80 -18.84
N LEU A 285 -43.15 17.85 -17.94
CA LEU A 285 -44.43 17.14 -17.82
C LEU A 285 -45.58 18.10 -17.42
N VAL A 286 -45.37 18.93 -16.40
CA VAL A 286 -46.37 19.94 -15.98
C VAL A 286 -46.58 20.99 -17.06
N GLY A 287 -45.51 21.43 -17.72
CA GLY A 287 -45.59 22.34 -18.86
C GLY A 287 -46.46 21.78 -19.99
N PHE A 288 -46.20 20.53 -20.39
CA PHE A 288 -46.96 19.83 -21.43
C PHE A 288 -48.42 19.60 -21.03
N SER A 289 -48.68 19.17 -19.79
CA SER A 289 -50.04 18.96 -19.28
C SER A 289 -50.87 20.25 -19.29
N ARG A 290 -50.28 21.39 -18.90
CA ARG A 290 -50.93 22.71 -18.97
C ARG A 290 -51.22 23.16 -20.40
N GLN A 291 -50.29 22.98 -21.33
CA GLN A 291 -50.50 23.31 -22.74
C GLN A 291 -51.63 22.48 -23.35
N ARG A 292 -51.70 21.17 -23.04
CA ARG A 292 -52.74 20.28 -23.54
C ARG A 292 -54.12 20.63 -22.97
N ARG A 293 -54.20 21.04 -21.70
CA ARG A 293 -55.45 21.52 -21.07
C ARG A 293 -55.98 22.79 -21.73
N ASN A 294 -55.09 23.74 -22.06
CA ASN A 294 -55.45 24.98 -22.74
C ASN A 294 -55.80 24.78 -24.22
N ALA A 295 -55.45 23.65 -24.83
CA ALA A 295 -55.81 23.33 -26.22
C ALA A 295 -57.14 22.57 -26.35
N ILE A 296 -57.69 22.06 -25.24
CA ILE A 296 -58.97 21.33 -25.17
C ILE A 296 -60.10 22.22 -24.62
N ALA A 297 -59.76 23.31 -23.92
CA ALA A 297 -60.68 24.36 -23.49
C ALA A 297 -60.84 25.42 -24.59
#